data_AF-A0A364Y346-F1
#
_entry.id   AF-A0A364Y346-F1
#
_cell.length_a   1.000
_cell.length_b   1.000
_cell.length_c   1.000
_cell.angle_alpha   90.00
_cell.angle_beta   90.00
_cell.angle_gamma   90.00
#
_symmetry.space_group_name_H-M   'P 1'
#
loop_
_entity.id
_entity.type
_entity.pdbx_description
1 polymer ?
#
loop_
_entity_poly.entity_id
_entity_poly.type
_entity_poly.pdbx_seq_one_letter_code
_entity_poly.pdbx_strand_id
1 'polypeptide(L)'
;MISDGQREVIRQFLERKGMTFKPLQAEMIDHISCDVEDRMATGISFEDALESALLDLPEDHFEDIQQETLEVIDKRASMSKWITYAVLLMLPLSVVFKIFHLQFATEILLLSFVLLGLSLLQSSLHGMYLHRKKRGVFRVLLFVLSAVILIAGYGFKISHLAGAEILILGSIVMVLVSIVVNTFHAHRANRARENLMTFLHEKYSPGIDRFLLLLLIPIAIGKVLQALGYVQHGIVDPLALIVIFGGGIQLIALSWRAVEKQILLPIYQVVIAQIFSAACLAMVFLGEIVRMDVRIALIVFYTIVSAWLALKVDQTNSIIPTAFACFVSLIFSVWGLCRLDFVSGHAKTIIFNIPIAVMLLIGILLCRKYEATRTYLIVSAAGYMIEYFK
;
A
#
# COMPACT_ATOMS: atom_id res chain seq x y z
N MET A 1 6.32 -41.04 -13.03
CA MET A 1 6.44 -39.57 -13.07
C MET A 1 5.95 -39.10 -14.42
N ILE A 2 4.93 -38.25 -14.43
CA ILE A 2 4.21 -37.80 -15.62
C ILE A 2 5.02 -36.72 -16.36
N SER A 3 5.04 -36.80 -17.69
CA SER A 3 5.73 -35.83 -18.56
C SER A 3 4.94 -34.51 -18.71
N ASP A 4 5.63 -33.43 -19.10
CA ASP A 4 4.98 -32.13 -19.34
C ASP A 4 3.89 -32.21 -20.42
N GLY A 5 4.06 -33.09 -21.43
CA GLY A 5 3.06 -33.33 -22.47
C GLY A 5 1.79 -33.99 -21.91
N GLN A 6 1.94 -34.94 -21.00
CA GLN A 6 0.81 -35.59 -20.33
C GLN A 6 0.08 -34.63 -19.36
N ARG A 7 0.81 -33.75 -18.67
CA ARG A 7 0.21 -32.67 -17.86
C ARG A 7 -0.64 -31.72 -18.71
N GLU A 8 -0.22 -31.46 -19.94
CA GLU A 8 -0.99 -30.65 -20.90
C GLU A 8 -2.27 -31.36 -21.35
N VAL A 9 -2.24 -32.69 -21.53
CA VAL A 9 -3.46 -33.47 -21.83
C VAL A 9 -4.48 -33.36 -20.70
N ILE A 10 -4.05 -33.47 -19.44
CA ILE A 10 -4.90 -33.30 -18.26
C ILE A 10 -5.47 -31.86 -18.21
N ARG A 11 -4.65 -30.85 -18.49
CA ARG A 11 -5.09 -29.46 -18.56
C ARG A 11 -6.19 -29.26 -19.60
N GLN A 12 -5.98 -29.72 -20.83
CA GLN A 12 -6.96 -29.63 -21.92
C GLN A 12 -8.24 -30.41 -21.63
N PHE A 13 -8.17 -31.50 -20.86
CA PHE A 13 -9.34 -32.20 -20.38
C PHE A 13 -10.15 -31.33 -19.40
N LEU A 14 -9.50 -30.75 -18.38
CA LEU A 14 -10.16 -29.88 -17.40
C LEU A 14 -10.77 -28.62 -18.06
N GLU A 15 -10.10 -28.04 -19.05
CA GLU A 15 -10.64 -26.90 -19.83
C GLU A 15 -11.89 -27.30 -20.62
N ARG A 16 -11.88 -28.50 -21.24
CA ARG A 16 -13.06 -29.03 -21.94
C ARG A 16 -14.23 -29.32 -21.00
N LYS A 17 -13.95 -29.62 -19.73
CA LYS A 17 -14.95 -29.78 -18.66
C LYS A 17 -15.38 -28.44 -18.03
N GLY A 18 -15.01 -27.30 -18.61
CA GLY A 18 -15.48 -25.98 -18.16
C GLY A 18 -14.71 -25.37 -16.98
N MET A 19 -13.58 -25.97 -16.58
CA MET A 19 -12.74 -25.43 -15.52
C MET A 19 -11.94 -24.22 -16.04
N THR A 20 -12.41 -23.02 -15.71
CA THR A 20 -11.83 -21.74 -16.15
C THR A 20 -10.99 -21.08 -15.06
N PHE A 21 -11.19 -21.44 -13.79
CA PHE A 21 -10.49 -20.84 -12.66
C PHE A 21 -9.09 -21.42 -12.49
N LYS A 22 -8.08 -20.75 -13.07
CA LYS A 22 -6.68 -21.21 -13.15
C LYS A 22 -6.05 -21.72 -11.84
N PRO A 23 -6.28 -21.10 -10.66
CA PRO A 23 -5.71 -21.61 -9.41
C PRO A 23 -6.26 -22.98 -9.02
N LEU A 24 -7.58 -23.18 -9.16
CA LEU A 24 -8.23 -24.46 -8.92
C LEU A 24 -7.82 -25.48 -9.99
N GLN A 25 -7.74 -25.06 -11.25
CA GLN A 25 -7.26 -25.89 -12.35
C GLN A 25 -5.85 -26.43 -12.07
N ALA A 26 -4.94 -25.61 -11.56
CA ALA A 26 -3.59 -26.06 -11.21
C ALA A 26 -3.59 -27.11 -10.07
N GLU A 27 -4.46 -26.92 -9.06
CA GLU A 27 -4.63 -27.88 -7.96
C GLU A 27 -5.21 -29.20 -8.45
N MET A 28 -6.21 -29.15 -9.34
CA MET A 28 -6.78 -30.34 -9.96
C MET A 28 -5.79 -31.06 -10.88
N ILE A 29 -4.97 -30.33 -11.65
CA ILE A 29 -3.91 -30.95 -12.46
C ILE A 29 -2.94 -31.70 -11.57
N ASP A 30 -2.48 -31.11 -10.47
CA ASP A 30 -1.53 -31.77 -9.57
C ASP A 30 -2.17 -32.99 -8.87
N HIS A 31 -3.45 -32.90 -8.46
CA HIS A 31 -4.17 -34.02 -7.84
C HIS A 31 -4.36 -35.19 -8.82
N ILE A 32 -4.91 -34.92 -10.01
CA ILE A 32 -5.09 -35.95 -11.06
C ILE A 32 -3.74 -36.52 -11.47
N SER A 33 -2.69 -35.69 -11.55
CA SER A 33 -1.34 -36.18 -11.85
C SER A 33 -0.85 -37.18 -10.79
N CYS A 34 -1.07 -36.92 -9.50
CA CYS A 34 -0.68 -37.87 -8.45
C CYS A 34 -1.46 -39.19 -8.58
N ASP A 35 -2.77 -39.13 -8.79
CA ASP A 35 -3.60 -40.34 -8.92
C ASP A 35 -3.23 -41.17 -10.15
N VAL A 36 -2.91 -40.52 -11.27
CA VAL A 36 -2.43 -41.18 -12.48
C VAL A 36 -1.04 -41.78 -12.27
N GLU A 37 -0.13 -41.11 -11.55
CA GLU A 37 1.18 -41.65 -11.20
C GLU A 37 1.07 -42.92 -10.36
N ASP A 38 0.19 -42.93 -9.37
CA ASP A 38 -0.07 -44.09 -8.50
C ASP A 38 -0.63 -45.27 -9.28
N ARG A 39 -1.55 -45.02 -10.23
CA ARG A 39 -2.09 -46.07 -11.11
C ARG A 39 -1.07 -46.59 -12.10
N MET A 40 -0.29 -45.72 -12.75
CA MET A 40 0.79 -46.13 -13.64
C MET A 40 1.83 -46.99 -12.92
N ALA A 41 2.06 -46.77 -11.61
CA ALA A 41 2.95 -47.61 -10.81
C ALA A 41 2.47 -49.07 -10.69
N THR A 42 1.20 -49.36 -10.97
CA THR A 42 0.65 -50.73 -11.03
C THR A 42 0.90 -51.42 -12.38
N GLY A 43 1.50 -50.73 -13.35
CA GLY A 43 1.89 -51.29 -14.65
C GLY A 43 0.90 -51.05 -15.79
N ILE A 44 -0.14 -50.24 -15.60
CA ILE A 44 -1.07 -49.85 -16.67
C ILE A 44 -0.57 -48.64 -17.47
N SER A 45 -1.09 -48.45 -18.68
CA SER A 45 -0.72 -47.33 -19.55
C SER A 45 -1.19 -45.98 -18.97
N PHE A 46 -0.64 -44.87 -19.47
CA PHE A 46 -1.06 -43.54 -19.03
C PHE A 46 -2.52 -43.27 -19.39
N GLU A 47 -2.94 -43.69 -20.58
CA GLU A 47 -4.29 -43.53 -21.09
C GLU A 47 -5.29 -44.27 -20.20
N ASP A 48 -5.01 -45.53 -19.86
CA ASP A 48 -5.84 -46.34 -18.98
C ASP A 48 -5.85 -45.79 -17.55
N ALA A 49 -4.68 -45.33 -17.05
CA ALA A 49 -4.57 -44.71 -15.74
C ALA A 49 -5.36 -43.40 -15.65
N LEU A 50 -5.32 -42.58 -16.69
CA LEU A 50 -6.06 -41.33 -16.77
C LEU A 50 -7.56 -41.60 -16.86
N GLU A 51 -8.01 -42.48 -17.74
CA GLU A 51 -9.42 -42.86 -17.83
C GLU A 51 -9.93 -43.39 -16.50
N SER A 52 -9.16 -44.26 -15.86
CA SER A 52 -9.49 -44.83 -14.54
C SER A 52 -9.54 -43.76 -13.44
N ALA A 53 -8.60 -42.81 -13.41
CA ALA A 53 -8.62 -41.70 -12.47
C ALA A 53 -9.81 -40.74 -12.71
N LEU A 54 -10.22 -40.56 -13.96
CA LEU A 54 -11.36 -39.72 -14.33
C LEU A 54 -12.70 -40.38 -14.04
N LEU A 55 -12.81 -41.71 -14.11
CA LEU A 55 -14.02 -42.45 -13.75
C LEU A 55 -14.38 -42.31 -12.27
N ASP A 56 -13.38 -42.07 -11.41
CA ASP A 56 -13.60 -41.85 -9.98
C ASP A 56 -14.04 -40.41 -9.67
N LEU A 57 -14.03 -39.51 -10.67
CA LEU A 57 -14.50 -38.13 -10.54
C LEU A 57 -15.95 -38.03 -11.05
N PRO A 58 -16.92 -37.56 -10.23
CA PRO A 58 -18.30 -37.41 -10.67
C PRO A 58 -18.40 -36.40 -11.84
N GLU A 59 -19.25 -36.67 -12.83
CA GLU A 59 -19.32 -35.91 -14.10
C GLU A 59 -19.54 -34.40 -13.92
N ASP A 60 -20.30 -34.00 -12.90
CA ASP A 60 -20.68 -32.61 -12.62
C ASP A 60 -19.83 -31.94 -11.51
N HIS A 61 -18.91 -32.68 -10.89
CA HIS A 61 -18.25 -32.23 -9.66
C HIS A 61 -17.33 -31.01 -9.87
N PHE A 62 -16.76 -30.86 -11.07
CA PHE A 62 -15.83 -29.77 -11.37
C PHE A 62 -16.51 -28.40 -11.45
N GLU A 63 -17.73 -28.35 -11.99
CA GLU A 63 -18.51 -27.12 -12.07
C GLU A 63 -18.96 -26.70 -10.67
N ASP A 64 -19.45 -27.64 -9.87
CA ASP A 64 -19.84 -27.41 -8.48
C ASP A 64 -18.67 -26.88 -7.63
N ILE A 65 -17.51 -27.56 -7.65
CA ILE A 65 -16.33 -27.10 -6.90
C ILE A 65 -15.90 -25.70 -7.36
N GLN A 66 -15.93 -25.43 -8.66
CA GLN A 66 -15.57 -24.11 -9.19
C GLN A 66 -16.58 -23.05 -8.73
N GLN A 67 -17.87 -23.33 -8.81
CA GLN A 67 -18.92 -22.41 -8.38
C GLN A 67 -18.81 -22.13 -6.88
N GLU A 68 -18.71 -23.16 -6.04
CA GLU A 68 -18.52 -22.99 -4.59
C GLU A 68 -17.26 -22.18 -4.27
N THR A 69 -16.16 -22.47 -4.96
CA THR A 69 -14.89 -21.73 -4.80
C THR A 69 -15.06 -20.26 -5.19
N LEU A 70 -15.70 -19.97 -6.32
CA LEU A 70 -15.96 -18.62 -6.79
C LEU A 70 -16.91 -17.87 -5.86
N GLU A 71 -17.98 -18.51 -5.39
CA GLU A 71 -18.93 -17.92 -4.44
C GLU A 71 -18.25 -17.55 -3.12
N VAL A 72 -17.37 -18.41 -2.59
CA VAL A 72 -16.59 -18.10 -1.38
C VAL A 72 -15.63 -16.93 -1.61
N ILE A 73 -14.97 -16.89 -2.77
CA ILE A 73 -14.07 -15.78 -3.15
C ILE A 73 -14.86 -14.47 -3.27
N ASP A 74 -16.00 -14.48 -3.97
CA ASP A 74 -16.85 -13.32 -4.21
C ASP A 74 -17.49 -12.79 -2.93
N LYS A 75 -18.00 -13.67 -2.06
CA LYS A 75 -18.55 -13.29 -0.76
C LYS A 75 -17.51 -12.60 0.11
N ARG A 76 -16.28 -13.12 0.14
CA ARG A 76 -15.16 -12.51 0.89
C ARG A 76 -14.72 -11.18 0.27
N ALA A 77 -14.70 -11.08 -1.06
CA ALA A 77 -14.40 -9.83 -1.76
C ALA A 77 -15.48 -8.76 -1.52
N SER A 78 -16.75 -9.15 -1.50
CA SER A 78 -17.89 -8.27 -1.18
C SER A 78 -17.79 -7.71 0.23
N MET A 79 -17.50 -8.56 1.22
CA MET A 79 -17.29 -8.12 2.61
C MET A 79 -16.15 -7.09 2.72
N SER A 80 -15.02 -7.32 2.01
CA SER A 80 -13.89 -6.41 2.04
C SER A 80 -14.25 -5.04 1.46
N LYS A 81 -15.05 -5.00 0.38
CA LYS A 81 -15.53 -3.75 -0.22
C LYS A 81 -16.41 -2.97 0.75
N TRP A 82 -17.34 -3.66 1.42
CA TRP A 82 -18.22 -3.03 2.41
C TRP A 82 -17.48 -2.39 3.57
N ILE A 83 -16.50 -3.09 4.16
CA ILE A 83 -15.69 -2.52 5.25
C ILE A 83 -14.89 -1.31 4.74
N THR A 84 -14.30 -1.40 3.55
CA THR A 84 -13.56 -0.26 2.97
C THR A 84 -14.46 0.94 2.73
N TYR A 85 -15.69 0.76 2.23
CA TYR A 85 -16.66 1.85 2.07
C TYR A 85 -17.12 2.42 3.42
N ALA A 86 -17.30 1.58 4.43
CA ALA A 86 -17.59 2.04 5.79
C ALA A 86 -16.45 2.92 6.33
N VAL A 87 -15.19 2.52 6.17
CA VAL A 87 -14.02 3.34 6.54
C VAL A 87 -13.98 4.65 5.77
N LEU A 88 -14.22 4.60 4.46
CA LEU A 88 -14.23 5.78 3.57
C LEU A 88 -15.27 6.81 4.01
N LEU A 89 -16.42 6.38 4.53
CA LEU A 89 -17.48 7.25 5.02
C LEU A 89 -17.23 7.70 6.47
N MET A 90 -16.93 6.76 7.36
CA MET A 90 -16.85 7.02 8.80
C MET A 90 -15.65 7.87 9.17
N LEU A 91 -14.50 7.71 8.51
CA LEU A 91 -13.29 8.43 8.88
C LEU A 91 -13.41 9.94 8.62
N PRO A 92 -13.82 10.44 7.43
CA PRO A 92 -14.10 11.86 7.23
C PRO A 92 -15.24 12.37 8.13
N LEU A 93 -16.30 11.57 8.32
CA LEU A 93 -17.42 11.93 9.18
C LEU A 93 -16.97 12.15 10.63
N SER A 94 -16.11 11.28 11.15
CA SER A 94 -15.55 11.39 12.48
C SER A 94 -14.70 12.65 12.66
N VAL A 95 -13.95 13.05 11.63
CA VAL A 95 -13.15 14.28 11.61
C VAL A 95 -14.05 15.51 11.64
N VAL A 96 -15.12 15.52 10.83
CA VAL A 96 -16.12 16.58 10.85
C VAL A 96 -16.77 16.68 12.23
N PHE A 97 -17.19 15.56 12.83
CA PHE A 97 -17.78 15.54 14.16
C PHE A 97 -16.82 16.09 15.22
N LYS A 98 -15.54 15.73 15.12
CA LYS A 98 -14.52 16.19 16.05
C LYS A 98 -14.20 17.67 15.88
N ILE A 99 -14.20 18.19 14.64
CA ILE A 99 -14.06 19.62 14.33
C ILE A 99 -15.22 20.43 14.93
N PHE A 100 -16.45 19.94 14.82
CA PHE A 100 -17.65 20.61 15.35
C PHE A 100 -17.93 20.28 16.82
N HIS A 101 -17.03 19.59 17.52
CA HIS A 101 -17.20 19.16 18.92
C HIS A 101 -18.52 18.41 19.19
N LEU A 102 -19.01 17.63 18.22
CA LEU A 102 -20.22 16.83 18.37
C LEU A 102 -20.00 15.65 19.32
N GLN A 103 -21.08 15.19 19.97
CA GLN A 103 -21.07 13.99 20.80
C GLN A 103 -20.66 12.77 19.95
N PHE A 104 -20.04 11.78 20.59
CA PHE A 104 -19.53 10.54 19.96
C PHE A 104 -18.37 10.70 18.95
N ALA A 105 -17.81 11.91 18.78
CA ALA A 105 -16.75 12.14 17.80
C ALA A 105 -15.52 11.24 18.01
N THR A 106 -15.12 11.03 19.26
CA THR A 106 -13.94 10.22 19.60
C THR A 106 -14.20 8.73 19.38
N GLU A 107 -15.39 8.26 19.71
CA GLU A 107 -15.84 6.88 19.59
C GLU A 107 -15.96 6.48 18.12
N ILE A 108 -16.57 7.34 17.28
CA ILE A 108 -16.67 7.12 15.84
C ILE A 108 -15.27 7.15 15.20
N LEU A 109 -14.38 8.04 15.65
CA LEU A 109 -13.00 8.10 15.15
C LEU A 109 -12.22 6.83 15.49
N LEU A 110 -12.29 6.37 16.74
CA LEU A 110 -11.63 5.14 17.17
C LEU A 110 -12.16 3.93 16.40
N LEU A 111 -13.48 3.83 16.24
CA LEU A 111 -14.12 2.79 15.43
C LEU A 111 -13.66 2.84 13.97
N SER A 112 -13.49 4.04 13.41
CA SER A 112 -12.97 4.22 12.04
C SER A 112 -11.54 3.69 11.90
N PHE A 113 -10.68 3.90 12.90
CA PHE A 113 -9.33 3.34 12.90
C PHE A 113 -9.31 1.82 13.05
N VAL A 114 -10.18 1.27 13.90
CA VAL A 114 -10.35 -0.19 14.03
C VAL A 114 -10.80 -0.79 12.69
N LEU A 115 -11.82 -0.22 12.06
CA LEU A 115 -12.30 -0.65 10.75
C LEU A 115 -11.23 -0.50 9.66
N LEU A 116 -10.41 0.55 9.70
CA LEU A 116 -9.28 0.73 8.79
C LEU A 116 -8.25 -0.40 8.98
N GLY A 117 -7.87 -0.70 10.22
CA GLY A 117 -6.97 -1.80 10.52
C GLY A 117 -7.52 -3.17 10.08
N LEU A 118 -8.81 -3.42 10.30
CA LEU A 118 -9.49 -4.63 9.84
C LEU A 118 -9.56 -4.72 8.32
N SER A 119 -9.83 -3.60 7.63
CA SER A 119 -9.81 -3.53 6.16
C SER A 119 -8.44 -3.90 5.61
N LEU A 120 -7.36 -3.35 6.18
CA LEU A 120 -5.99 -3.68 5.80
C LEU A 120 -5.65 -5.15 6.05
N LEU A 121 -6.02 -5.68 7.21
CA LEU A 121 -5.79 -7.08 7.57
C LEU A 121 -6.56 -8.02 6.64
N GLN A 122 -7.86 -7.77 6.43
CA GLN A 122 -8.70 -8.58 5.55
C GLN A 122 -8.22 -8.55 4.11
N SER A 123 -7.90 -7.36 3.57
CA SER A 123 -7.40 -7.22 2.19
C SER A 123 -6.10 -8.02 2.00
N SER A 124 -5.20 -7.96 2.98
CA SER A 124 -3.94 -8.69 2.96
C SER A 124 -4.13 -10.21 3.08
N LEU A 125 -4.99 -10.67 3.99
CA LEU A 125 -5.33 -12.09 4.16
C LEU A 125 -5.99 -12.66 2.90
N HIS A 126 -6.89 -11.90 2.28
CA HIS A 126 -7.56 -12.31 1.04
C HIS A 126 -6.56 -12.44 -0.11
N GLY A 127 -5.66 -11.47 -0.28
CA GLY A 127 -4.60 -11.53 -1.29
C GLY A 127 -3.67 -12.73 -1.10
N MET A 128 -3.30 -13.05 0.15
CA MET A 128 -2.50 -14.23 0.47
C MET A 128 -3.23 -15.55 0.21
N TYR A 129 -4.53 -15.61 0.55
CA TYR A 129 -5.36 -16.79 0.30
C TYR A 129 -5.47 -17.09 -1.19
N LEU A 130 -5.74 -16.06 -2.01
CA LEU A 130 -5.89 -16.21 -3.45
C LEU A 130 -4.60 -16.69 -4.13
N HIS A 131 -3.43 -16.36 -3.57
CA HIS A 131 -2.14 -16.65 -4.17
C HIS A 131 -1.34 -17.79 -3.55
N ARG A 132 -1.88 -18.51 -2.54
CA ARG A 132 -1.47 -19.79 -1.90
C ARG A 132 0.03 -20.19 -1.87
N LYS A 133 0.98 -19.31 -2.15
CA LYS A 133 2.41 -19.55 -2.02
C LYS A 133 2.80 -19.33 -0.57
N LYS A 134 2.93 -20.44 0.17
CA LYS A 134 3.26 -20.47 1.61
C LYS A 134 4.53 -19.66 1.98
N ARG A 135 5.44 -19.42 1.04
CA ARG A 135 6.69 -18.69 1.27
C ARG A 135 6.48 -17.17 1.19
N GLY A 136 6.28 -16.53 2.34
CA GLY A 136 6.25 -15.07 2.45
C GLY A 136 5.10 -14.50 3.28
N VAL A 137 4.11 -15.32 3.62
CA VAL A 137 2.92 -14.94 4.41
C VAL A 137 3.31 -14.22 5.71
N PHE A 138 4.26 -14.77 6.46
CA PHE A 138 4.72 -14.17 7.72
C PHE A 138 5.25 -12.75 7.54
N ARG A 139 5.96 -12.47 6.43
CA ARG A 139 6.47 -11.12 6.14
C ARG A 139 5.32 -10.15 5.87
N VAL A 140 4.28 -10.58 5.12
CA VAL A 140 3.10 -9.73 4.81
C VAL A 140 2.44 -9.37 6.13
N LEU A 141 2.22 -10.40 6.95
CA LEU A 141 1.54 -10.25 8.23
C LEU A 141 2.30 -9.33 9.16
N LEU A 142 3.64 -9.42 9.23
CA LEU A 142 4.46 -8.52 10.04
C LEU A 142 4.33 -7.06 9.60
N PHE A 143 4.38 -6.81 8.28
CA PHE A 143 4.22 -5.47 7.73
C PHE A 143 2.81 -4.90 8.00
N VAL A 144 1.76 -5.69 7.74
CA VAL A 144 0.38 -5.29 7.98
C VAL A 144 0.12 -5.05 9.46
N LEU A 145 0.62 -5.93 10.32
CA LEU A 145 0.54 -5.76 11.77
C LEU A 145 1.22 -4.46 12.22
N SER A 146 2.38 -4.13 11.64
CA SER A 146 3.05 -2.86 11.94
C SER A 146 2.23 -1.64 11.52
N ALA A 147 1.55 -1.68 10.36
CA ALA A 147 0.64 -0.62 9.95
C ALA A 147 -0.58 -0.51 10.87
N VAL A 148 -1.16 -1.62 11.30
CA VAL A 148 -2.29 -1.64 12.26
C VAL A 148 -1.87 -1.06 13.61
N ILE A 149 -0.71 -1.45 14.13
CA ILE A 149 -0.19 -0.90 15.39
C ILE A 149 0.11 0.60 15.27
N LEU A 150 0.62 1.06 14.12
CA LEU A 150 0.86 2.48 13.87
C LEU A 150 -0.46 3.28 13.88
N ILE A 151 -1.48 2.79 13.17
CA ILE A 151 -2.81 3.40 13.14
C ILE A 151 -3.40 3.43 14.56
N ALA A 152 -3.29 2.34 15.31
CA ALA A 152 -3.74 2.27 16.70
C ALA A 152 -2.98 3.27 17.59
N GLY A 153 -1.65 3.38 17.43
CA GLY A 153 -0.82 4.34 18.17
C GLY A 153 -1.22 5.78 17.93
N TYR A 154 -1.54 6.16 16.69
CA TYR A 154 -2.10 7.48 16.39
C TYR A 154 -3.53 7.66 16.90
N GLY A 155 -4.38 6.63 16.83
CA GLY A 155 -5.69 6.66 17.47
C GLY A 155 -5.58 6.93 18.97
N PHE A 156 -4.62 6.29 19.65
CA PHE A 156 -4.34 6.52 21.06
C PHE A 156 -3.82 7.94 21.30
N LYS A 157 -2.94 8.44 20.43
CA LYS A 157 -2.42 9.81 20.53
C LYS A 157 -3.54 10.86 20.42
N ILE A 158 -4.45 10.69 19.46
CA ILE A 158 -5.60 11.60 19.27
C ILE A 158 -6.59 11.52 20.45
N SER A 159 -6.80 10.32 20.99
CA SER A 159 -7.67 10.11 22.15
C SER A 159 -6.98 10.39 23.49
N HIS A 160 -5.73 10.85 23.48
CA HIS A 160 -4.92 11.08 24.69
C HIS A 160 -4.80 9.84 25.60
N LEU A 161 -4.82 8.64 25.03
CA LEU A 161 -4.67 7.38 25.76
C LEU A 161 -3.18 7.10 26.05
N ALA A 162 -2.92 6.49 27.21
CA ALA A 162 -1.57 6.09 27.60
C ALA A 162 -0.98 5.04 26.64
N GLY A 163 0.34 5.08 26.45
CA GLY A 163 1.07 4.12 25.60
C GLY A 163 1.09 4.45 24.10
N ALA A 164 0.50 5.56 23.67
CA ALA A 164 0.52 5.99 22.26
C ALA A 164 1.95 6.06 21.68
N GLU A 165 2.90 6.63 22.41
CA GLU A 165 4.29 6.78 21.97
C GLU A 165 5.00 5.43 21.82
N ILE A 166 4.74 4.49 22.73
CA ILE A 166 5.32 3.14 22.69
C ILE A 166 4.79 2.39 21.47
N LEU A 167 3.49 2.49 21.18
CA LEU A 167 2.87 1.88 19.99
C LEU A 167 3.43 2.47 18.69
N ILE A 168 3.58 3.81 18.62
CA ILE A 168 4.15 4.49 17.45
C ILE A 168 5.62 4.09 17.26
N LEU A 169 6.44 4.12 18.31
CA LEU A 169 7.85 3.73 18.22
C LEU A 169 7.99 2.25 17.81
N GLY A 170 7.26 1.35 18.47
CA GLY A 170 7.29 -0.08 18.20
C GLY A 170 6.86 -0.41 16.76
N SER A 171 5.80 0.24 16.27
CA SER A 171 5.36 0.07 14.88
C SER A 171 6.36 0.60 13.86
N ILE A 172 6.99 1.75 14.10
CA ILE A 172 8.04 2.29 13.22
C ILE A 172 9.22 1.32 13.13
N VAL A 173 9.71 0.80 14.25
CA VAL A 173 10.78 -0.21 14.27
C VAL A 173 10.36 -1.45 13.49
N MET A 174 9.13 -1.94 13.71
CA MET A 174 8.61 -3.10 12.98
C MET A 174 8.48 -2.84 11.47
N VAL A 175 8.03 -1.66 11.03
CA VAL A 175 7.95 -1.26 9.61
C VAL A 175 9.35 -1.30 8.99
N LEU A 176 10.33 -0.66 9.64
CA LEU A 176 11.71 -0.60 9.14
C LEU A 176 12.32 -1.99 8.99
N VAL A 177 12.20 -2.83 10.02
CA VAL A 177 12.67 -4.22 9.98
C VAL A 177 11.95 -4.99 8.87
N SER A 178 10.62 -4.85 8.76
CA SER A 178 9.83 -5.55 7.74
C SER A 178 10.27 -5.16 6.32
N ILE A 179 10.48 -3.87 6.06
CA ILE A 179 10.92 -3.37 4.75
C ILE A 179 12.33 -3.88 4.44
N VAL A 180 13.28 -3.76 5.37
CA VAL A 180 14.67 -4.22 5.14
C VAL A 180 14.72 -5.73 4.90
N VAL A 181 14.07 -6.54 5.75
CA VAL A 181 14.03 -8.00 5.61
C VAL A 181 13.37 -8.41 4.30
N ASN A 182 12.25 -7.78 3.94
CA ASN A 182 11.54 -8.10 2.72
C ASN A 182 12.34 -7.73 1.47
N THR A 183 12.93 -6.54 1.45
CA THR A 183 13.75 -6.06 0.33
C THR A 183 15.01 -6.91 0.15
N PHE A 184 15.70 -7.25 1.23
CA PHE A 184 16.89 -8.12 1.17
C PHE A 184 16.54 -9.53 0.70
N HIS A 185 15.43 -10.10 1.18
CA HIS A 185 14.97 -11.42 0.72
C HIS A 185 14.60 -11.39 -0.76
N ALA A 186 13.86 -10.38 -1.21
CA ALA A 186 13.46 -10.26 -2.61
C ALA A 186 14.68 -10.11 -3.54
N HIS A 187 15.70 -9.37 -3.09
CA HIS A 187 16.97 -9.26 -3.78
C HIS A 187 17.71 -10.61 -3.84
N ARG A 188 17.92 -11.28 -2.70
CA ARG A 188 18.65 -12.55 -2.64
C ARG A 188 17.98 -13.67 -3.44
N ALA A 189 16.66 -13.69 -3.49
CA ALA A 189 15.93 -14.72 -4.20
C ALA A 189 16.03 -14.59 -5.73
N ASN A 190 16.55 -13.48 -6.29
CA ASN A 190 16.45 -13.12 -7.71
C ASN A 190 15.01 -13.26 -8.25
N ARG A 191 14.03 -13.17 -7.37
CA ARG A 191 12.61 -13.40 -7.65
C ARG A 191 11.85 -12.16 -7.25
N ALA A 192 11.94 -11.12 -8.09
CA ALA A 192 11.14 -9.92 -7.93
C ALA A 192 9.63 -10.23 -7.85
N ARG A 193 9.19 -11.30 -8.53
CA ARG A 193 7.80 -11.83 -8.53
C ARG A 193 7.32 -12.39 -7.19
N GLU A 194 8.24 -12.67 -6.26
CA GLU A 194 7.89 -13.15 -4.91
C GLU A 194 7.92 -12.04 -3.86
N ASN A 195 8.14 -10.78 -4.27
CA ASN A 195 8.10 -9.69 -3.31
C ASN A 195 6.67 -9.39 -2.90
N LEU A 196 6.47 -9.45 -1.59
CA LEU A 196 5.33 -8.98 -0.83
C LEU A 196 4.64 -7.71 -1.34
N MET A 197 5.43 -6.70 -1.72
CA MET A 197 4.95 -5.36 -2.03
C MET A 197 4.12 -5.35 -3.31
N THR A 198 4.26 -6.38 -4.16
CA THR A 198 3.38 -6.60 -5.31
C THR A 198 1.93 -6.90 -4.91
N PHE A 199 1.71 -7.50 -3.73
CA PHE A 199 0.37 -7.78 -3.21
C PHE A 199 -0.31 -6.55 -2.61
N LEU A 200 0.47 -5.52 -2.24
CA LEU A 200 -0.06 -4.23 -1.76
C LEU A 200 -0.48 -3.30 -2.91
N HIS A 201 -0.14 -3.63 -4.15
CA HIS A 201 -0.45 -2.78 -5.32
C HIS A 201 -1.90 -2.97 -5.80
N GLU A 202 -2.42 -1.92 -6.48
CA GLU A 202 -3.77 -1.71 -7.07
C GLU A 202 -4.44 -2.91 -7.77
N LYS A 203 -3.69 -3.96 -8.15
CA LYS A 203 -4.29 -5.22 -8.63
C LYS A 203 -5.19 -5.85 -7.57
N TYR A 204 -4.89 -5.65 -6.28
CA TYR A 204 -5.61 -6.24 -5.15
C TYR A 204 -6.24 -5.20 -4.20
N SER A 205 -5.79 -3.95 -4.24
CA SER A 205 -6.39 -2.83 -3.50
C SER A 205 -6.67 -1.63 -4.41
N PRO A 206 -7.58 -1.77 -5.40
CA PRO A 206 -7.92 -0.69 -6.32
C PRO A 206 -8.44 0.52 -5.54
N GLY A 207 -7.89 1.70 -5.85
CA GLY A 207 -8.38 2.96 -5.30
C GLY A 207 -7.67 3.48 -4.04
N ILE A 208 -6.51 2.94 -3.62
CA ILE A 208 -5.70 3.55 -2.55
C ILE A 208 -5.41 5.03 -2.86
N ASP A 209 -4.98 5.34 -4.09
CA ASP A 209 -4.75 6.75 -4.48
C ASP A 209 -6.02 7.60 -4.36
N ARG A 210 -7.19 7.05 -4.71
CA ARG A 210 -8.48 7.76 -4.60
C ARG A 210 -8.86 7.97 -3.13
N PHE A 211 -8.61 6.96 -2.29
CA PHE A 211 -8.81 7.03 -0.85
C PHE A 211 -7.92 8.14 -0.24
N LEU A 212 -6.63 8.15 -0.58
CA LEU A 212 -5.69 9.17 -0.12
C LEU A 212 -6.10 10.58 -0.59
N LEU A 213 -6.54 10.72 -1.85
CA LEU A 213 -7.08 11.98 -2.37
C LEU A 213 -8.35 12.42 -1.65
N LEU A 214 -9.26 11.49 -1.34
CA LEU A 214 -10.46 11.82 -0.59
C LEU A 214 -10.12 12.30 0.82
N LEU A 215 -9.12 11.68 1.47
CA LEU A 215 -8.65 12.10 2.79
C LEU A 215 -7.94 13.47 2.78
N LEU A 216 -7.34 13.89 1.66
CA LEU A 216 -6.75 15.22 1.56
C LEU A 216 -7.79 16.35 1.67
N ILE A 217 -9.05 16.11 1.30
CA ILE A 217 -10.12 17.13 1.34
C ILE A 217 -10.41 17.58 2.79
N PRO A 218 -10.78 16.70 3.74
CA PRO A 218 -11.01 17.11 5.13
C PRO A 218 -9.73 17.63 5.80
N ILE A 219 -8.54 17.18 5.39
CA ILE A 219 -7.27 17.75 5.87
C ILE A 219 -7.17 19.22 5.44
N ALA A 220 -7.37 19.50 4.15
CA ALA A 220 -7.28 20.85 3.60
C ALA A 220 -8.31 21.79 4.25
N ILE A 221 -9.57 21.34 4.39
CA ILE A 221 -10.62 22.10 5.08
C ILE A 221 -10.21 22.35 6.54
N GLY A 222 -9.77 21.32 7.25
CA GLY A 222 -9.32 21.42 8.64
C GLY A 222 -8.18 22.42 8.81
N LYS A 223 -7.20 22.42 7.89
CA LYS A 223 -6.08 23.38 7.90
C LYS A 223 -6.50 24.81 7.61
N VAL A 224 -7.43 25.02 6.68
CA VAL A 224 -8.00 26.35 6.41
C VAL A 224 -8.75 26.86 7.64
N LEU A 225 -9.59 26.03 8.26
CA LEU A 225 -10.32 26.39 9.48
C LEU A 225 -9.39 26.67 10.66
N GLN A 226 -8.31 25.90 10.79
CA GLN A 226 -7.26 26.12 11.78
C GLN A 226 -6.55 27.46 11.56
N ALA A 227 -6.19 27.78 10.31
CA ALA A 227 -5.56 29.07 9.97
C ALA A 227 -6.47 30.28 10.24
N LEU A 228 -7.79 30.08 10.16
CA LEU A 228 -8.81 31.07 10.50
C LEU A 228 -9.13 31.14 12.01
N GLY A 229 -8.52 30.28 12.83
CA GLY A 229 -8.74 30.25 14.28
C GLY A 229 -10.01 29.54 14.75
N TYR A 230 -10.72 28.83 13.85
CA TYR A 230 -11.97 28.13 14.20
C TYR A 230 -11.75 26.75 14.83
N VAL A 231 -10.59 26.13 14.60
CA VAL A 231 -10.32 24.74 15.00
C VAL A 231 -9.01 24.67 15.79
N GLN A 232 -9.06 24.00 16.95
CA GLN A 232 -7.87 23.76 17.78
C GLN A 232 -6.92 22.73 17.14
N HIS A 233 -5.63 22.86 17.45
CA HIS A 233 -4.61 21.90 17.04
C HIS A 233 -4.93 20.51 17.61
N GLY A 234 -4.97 19.47 16.78
CA GLY A 234 -5.01 18.09 17.30
C GLY A 234 -5.43 17.00 16.33
N ILE A 235 -6.38 17.26 15.43
CA ILE A 235 -7.03 16.18 14.64
C ILE A 235 -6.49 16.11 13.22
N VAL A 236 -6.16 17.26 12.64
CA VAL A 236 -5.76 17.38 11.24
C VAL A 236 -4.37 16.77 11.01
N ASP A 237 -3.45 16.93 11.96
CA ASP A 237 -2.08 16.45 11.81
C ASP A 237 -2.01 14.91 11.77
N PRO A 238 -2.66 14.17 12.68
CA PRO A 238 -2.66 12.70 12.62
C PRO A 238 -3.32 12.15 11.36
N LEU A 239 -4.38 12.79 10.85
CA LEU A 239 -4.99 12.38 9.60
C LEU A 239 -4.04 12.55 8.41
N ALA A 240 -3.35 13.68 8.36
CA ALA A 240 -2.34 13.93 7.34
C ALA A 240 -1.16 12.96 7.44
N LEU A 241 -0.76 12.56 8.66
CA LEU A 241 0.23 11.51 8.87
C LEU A 241 -0.23 10.18 8.26
N ILE A 242 -1.50 9.80 8.42
CA ILE A 242 -2.04 8.59 7.78
C ILE A 242 -1.96 8.67 6.26
N VAL A 243 -2.25 9.84 5.67
CA VAL A 243 -2.12 10.03 4.22
C VAL A 243 -0.65 9.94 3.77
N ILE A 244 0.28 10.54 4.52
CA ILE A 244 1.72 10.44 4.25
C ILE A 244 2.19 9.00 4.33
N PHE A 245 1.75 8.26 5.35
CA PHE A 245 2.13 6.86 5.55
C PHE A 245 1.59 5.97 4.43
N GLY A 246 0.29 6.05 4.17
CA GLY A 246 -0.37 5.27 3.12
C GLY A 246 0.19 5.59 1.73
N GLY A 247 0.39 6.86 1.40
CA GLY A 247 0.97 7.27 0.14
C GLY A 247 2.44 6.86 0.00
N GLY A 248 3.22 6.93 1.08
CA GLY A 248 4.61 6.49 1.07
C GLY A 248 4.75 4.97 0.88
N ILE A 249 3.91 4.18 1.54
CA ILE A 249 3.81 2.73 1.30
C ILE A 249 3.43 2.44 -0.16
N GLN A 250 2.43 3.16 -0.68
CA GLN A 250 2.00 3.01 -2.07
C GLN A 250 3.11 3.33 -3.06
N LEU A 251 3.92 4.36 -2.80
CA LEU A 251 5.10 4.70 -3.62
C LEU A 251 6.17 3.58 -3.58
N ILE A 252 6.40 2.99 -2.41
CA ILE A 252 7.30 1.83 -2.26
C ILE A 252 6.75 0.62 -3.05
N ALA A 253 5.45 0.37 -2.99
CA ALA A 253 4.82 -0.72 -3.74
C ALA A 253 4.91 -0.52 -5.27
N LEU A 254 4.61 0.70 -5.74
CA LEU A 254 4.72 1.09 -7.15
C LEU A 254 6.15 0.95 -7.67
N SER A 255 7.12 1.41 -6.88
CA SER A 255 8.52 1.31 -7.26
C SER A 255 9.00 -0.13 -7.36
N TRP A 256 8.54 -1.01 -6.46
CA TRP A 256 8.85 -2.42 -6.56
C TRP A 256 8.27 -3.08 -7.81
N ARG A 257 7.04 -2.71 -8.19
CA ARG A 257 6.40 -3.19 -9.43
C ARG A 257 7.21 -2.82 -10.68
N ALA A 258 7.80 -1.63 -10.71
CA ALA A 258 8.68 -1.25 -11.83
C ALA A 258 9.96 -2.10 -11.87
N VAL A 259 10.57 -2.39 -10.71
CA VAL A 259 11.72 -3.31 -10.61
C VAL A 259 11.36 -4.71 -11.11
N GLU A 260 10.16 -5.20 -10.81
CA GLU A 260 9.70 -6.51 -11.31
C GLU A 260 9.58 -6.56 -12.84
N LYS A 261 9.13 -5.47 -13.46
CA LYS A 261 8.97 -5.37 -14.92
C LYS A 261 10.30 -5.19 -15.66
N GLN A 262 11.27 -4.55 -15.03
CA GLN A 262 12.52 -4.15 -15.68
C GLN A 262 13.65 -5.12 -15.30
N ILE A 263 13.97 -6.03 -16.21
CA ILE A 263 15.05 -7.03 -16.05
C ILE A 263 16.46 -6.38 -16.09
N LEU A 264 16.59 -5.13 -16.56
CA LEU A 264 17.89 -4.59 -17.04
C LEU A 264 18.45 -3.36 -16.29
N LEU A 265 17.75 -2.74 -15.35
CA LEU A 265 18.36 -1.64 -14.56
C LEU A 265 19.21 -2.18 -13.40
N PRO A 266 20.22 -1.42 -12.92
CA PRO A 266 20.93 -1.73 -11.69
C PRO A 266 19.96 -1.76 -10.50
N ILE A 267 19.42 -2.94 -10.22
CA ILE A 267 18.43 -3.23 -9.15
C ILE A 267 18.88 -2.63 -7.81
N TYR A 268 20.20 -2.60 -7.57
CA TYR A 268 20.77 -2.08 -6.32
C TYR A 268 20.45 -0.61 -6.06
N GLN A 269 20.47 0.28 -7.06
CA GLN A 269 20.25 1.71 -6.83
C GLN A 269 18.80 1.98 -6.40
N VAL A 270 17.85 1.33 -7.08
CA VAL A 270 16.42 1.46 -6.77
C VAL A 270 16.12 0.88 -5.40
N VAL A 271 16.69 -0.28 -5.07
CA VAL A 271 16.56 -0.92 -3.75
C VAL A 271 17.12 -0.03 -2.64
N ILE A 272 18.32 0.54 -2.82
CA ILE A 272 18.93 1.44 -1.84
C ILE A 272 18.05 2.68 -1.65
N ALA A 273 17.60 3.31 -2.74
CA ALA A 273 16.73 4.48 -2.69
C ALA A 273 15.39 4.18 -1.99
N GLN A 274 14.82 2.99 -2.19
CA GLN A 274 13.62 2.55 -1.48
C GLN A 274 13.84 2.40 0.02
N ILE A 275 14.93 1.76 0.44
CA ILE A 275 15.24 1.60 1.87
C ILE A 275 15.44 2.98 2.52
N PHE A 276 16.19 3.87 1.86
CA PHE A 276 16.40 5.24 2.34
C PHE A 276 15.11 6.06 2.37
N SER A 277 14.29 6.01 1.32
CA SER A 277 12.99 6.67 1.26
C SER A 277 12.06 6.18 2.38
N ALA A 278 11.95 4.86 2.57
CA ALA A 278 11.18 4.26 3.65
C ALA A 278 11.69 4.65 5.04
N ALA A 279 13.01 4.67 5.25
CA ALA A 279 13.61 5.08 6.51
C ALA A 279 13.29 6.54 6.82
N CYS A 280 13.48 7.44 5.87
CA CYS A 280 13.21 8.86 6.06
C CYS A 280 11.72 9.11 6.32
N LEU A 281 10.84 8.45 5.56
CA LEU A 281 9.40 8.48 5.76
C LEU A 281 9.03 8.03 7.18
N ALA A 282 9.52 6.87 7.62
CA ALA A 282 9.17 6.29 8.91
C ALA A 282 9.65 7.16 10.09
N MET A 283 10.80 7.80 9.95
CA MET A 283 11.35 8.69 10.99
C MET A 283 10.52 9.97 11.18
N VAL A 284 9.78 10.43 10.17
CA VAL A 284 8.87 11.58 10.32
C VAL A 284 7.77 11.32 11.36
N PHE A 285 7.37 10.05 11.53
CA PHE A 285 6.31 9.66 12.46
C PHE A 285 6.75 9.67 13.94
N LEU A 286 8.05 9.74 14.22
CA LEU A 286 8.55 9.85 15.60
C LEU A 286 8.23 11.20 16.27
N GLY A 287 7.74 12.18 15.50
CA GLY A 287 7.13 13.40 16.05
C GLY A 287 8.11 14.23 16.89
N GLU A 288 7.85 14.29 18.19
CA GLU A 288 8.63 15.06 19.19
C GLU A 288 9.90 14.35 19.66
N ILE A 289 10.00 13.03 19.44
CA ILE A 289 11.19 12.25 19.79
C ILE A 289 12.39 12.69 18.94
N VAL A 290 12.13 13.12 17.70
CA VAL A 290 13.16 13.61 16.78
C VAL A 290 13.16 15.14 16.80
N ARG A 291 14.34 15.73 17.02
CA ARG A 291 14.54 17.18 16.95
C ARG A 291 13.99 17.74 15.64
N MET A 292 13.36 18.92 15.71
CA MET A 292 12.75 19.60 14.56
C MET A 292 13.71 19.71 13.37
N ASP A 293 14.96 20.11 13.63
CA ASP A 293 15.99 20.32 12.59
C ASP A 293 16.26 19.02 11.80
N VAL A 294 16.37 17.91 12.53
CA VAL A 294 16.58 16.58 11.95
C VAL A 294 15.36 16.15 11.16
N ARG A 295 14.15 16.41 11.67
CA ARG A 295 12.90 16.09 10.96
C ARG A 295 12.80 16.84 9.64
N ILE A 296 13.11 18.14 9.63
CA ILE A 296 13.12 18.96 8.41
C ILE A 296 14.12 18.38 7.40
N ALA A 297 15.34 18.07 7.84
CA ALA A 297 16.36 17.48 6.97
C ALA A 297 15.91 16.13 6.37
N LEU A 298 15.28 15.28 7.17
CA LEU A 298 14.73 14.00 6.71
C LEU A 298 13.58 14.18 5.73
N ILE A 299 12.71 15.16 5.92
CA ILE A 299 11.62 15.49 4.96
C ILE A 299 12.22 15.93 3.63
N VAL A 300 13.17 16.86 3.64
CA VAL A 300 13.85 17.33 2.42
C VAL A 300 14.50 16.15 1.70
N PHE A 301 15.26 15.34 2.41
CA PHE A 301 15.91 14.18 1.83
C PHE A 301 14.91 13.17 1.26
N TYR A 302 13.84 12.87 2.01
CA TYR A 302 12.74 12.03 1.54
C TYR A 302 12.13 12.55 0.24
N THR A 303 11.88 13.86 0.12
CA THR A 303 11.27 14.43 -1.09
C THR A 303 12.17 14.28 -2.31
N ILE A 304 13.47 14.55 -2.17
CA ILE A 304 14.45 14.42 -3.26
C ILE A 304 14.55 12.96 -3.72
N VAL A 305 14.73 12.03 -2.79
CA VAL A 305 14.88 10.60 -3.11
C VAL A 305 13.59 10.05 -3.73
N SER A 306 12.43 10.42 -3.19
CA SER A 306 11.13 9.97 -3.67
C SER A 306 10.76 10.54 -5.04
N ALA A 307 11.13 11.79 -5.34
CA ALA A 307 10.95 12.37 -6.66
C ALA A 307 11.81 11.65 -7.70
N TRP A 308 13.09 11.40 -7.39
CA TRP A 308 13.96 10.62 -8.27
C TRP A 308 13.40 9.21 -8.52
N LEU A 309 12.92 8.55 -7.46
CA LEU A 309 12.32 7.22 -7.54
C LEU A 309 11.06 7.25 -8.42
N ALA A 310 10.16 8.20 -8.21
CA ALA A 310 8.93 8.34 -8.99
C ALA A 310 9.21 8.51 -10.49
N LEU A 311 10.17 9.38 -10.84
CA LEU A 311 10.56 9.60 -12.23
C LEU A 311 11.20 8.38 -12.89
N LYS A 312 12.02 7.63 -12.13
CA LYS A 312 12.59 6.36 -12.61
C LYS A 312 11.53 5.28 -12.82
N VAL A 313 10.54 5.22 -11.94
CA VAL A 313 9.48 4.21 -11.96
C VAL A 313 8.52 4.44 -13.12
N ASP A 314 8.08 5.68 -13.33
CA ASP A 314 7.13 6.00 -14.39
C ASP A 314 7.79 6.08 -15.79
N GLN A 315 9.14 6.08 -15.88
CA GLN A 315 9.93 6.17 -17.12
C GLN A 315 9.39 7.24 -18.09
N THR A 316 9.08 8.42 -17.57
CA THR A 316 8.33 9.41 -18.33
C THR A 316 9.20 10.14 -19.34
N ASN A 317 8.86 10.04 -20.63
CA ASN A 317 9.38 10.96 -21.65
C ASN A 317 8.66 12.33 -21.63
N SER A 318 7.64 12.49 -20.77
CA SER A 318 6.88 13.73 -20.66
C SER A 318 7.57 14.74 -19.75
N ILE A 319 7.61 16.00 -20.20
CA ILE A 319 8.18 17.12 -19.47
C ILE A 319 7.35 17.44 -18.22
N ILE A 320 6.04 17.25 -18.28
CA ILE A 320 5.09 17.66 -17.22
C ILE A 320 5.38 16.97 -15.87
N PRO A 321 5.33 15.62 -15.75
CA PRO A 321 5.59 14.94 -14.47
C PRO A 321 7.01 15.21 -13.95
N THR A 322 7.98 15.30 -14.86
CA THR A 322 9.37 15.65 -14.54
C THR A 322 9.47 17.03 -13.91
N ALA A 323 8.83 18.02 -14.51
CA ALA A 323 8.81 19.39 -14.00
C ALA A 323 8.17 19.45 -12.60
N PHE A 324 7.00 18.83 -12.41
CA PHE A 324 6.35 18.82 -11.10
C PHE A 324 7.18 18.10 -10.02
N ALA A 325 7.74 16.93 -10.32
CA ALA A 325 8.53 16.18 -9.34
C ALA A 325 9.79 16.95 -8.90
N CYS A 326 10.52 17.53 -9.85
CA CYS A 326 11.71 18.34 -9.58
C CYS A 326 11.35 19.64 -8.84
N PHE A 327 10.31 20.34 -9.29
CA PHE A 327 9.94 21.63 -8.72
C PHE A 327 9.43 21.49 -7.28
N VAL A 328 8.64 20.46 -6.98
CA VAL A 328 8.19 20.18 -5.61
C VAL A 328 9.38 19.87 -4.70
N SER A 329 10.34 19.05 -5.16
CA SER A 329 11.56 18.75 -4.40
C SER A 329 12.38 20.01 -4.10
N LEU A 330 12.48 20.92 -5.09
CA LEU A 330 13.16 22.20 -4.95
C LEU A 330 12.47 23.09 -3.90
N ILE A 331 11.14 23.19 -3.94
CA ILE A 331 10.37 23.96 -2.95
C ILE A 331 10.63 23.45 -1.53
N PHE A 332 10.53 22.14 -1.31
CA PHE A 332 10.78 21.56 0.01
C PHE A 332 12.21 21.81 0.48
N SER A 333 13.20 21.74 -0.44
CA SER A 333 14.60 22.02 -0.13
C SER A 333 14.81 23.48 0.30
N VAL A 334 14.31 24.44 -0.49
CA VAL A 334 14.39 25.88 -0.17
C VAL A 334 13.69 26.17 1.16
N TRP A 335 12.52 25.58 1.37
CA TRP A 335 11.80 25.73 2.63
C TRP A 335 12.56 25.17 3.82
N GLY A 336 13.14 23.98 3.68
CA GLY A 336 13.93 23.36 4.74
C GLY A 336 15.11 24.26 5.13
N LEU A 337 15.80 24.84 4.14
CA LEU A 337 16.87 25.82 4.38
C LEU A 337 16.39 27.08 5.11
N CYS A 338 15.24 27.64 4.72
CA CYS A 338 14.63 28.77 5.41
C CYS A 338 14.25 28.44 6.86
N ARG A 339 13.74 27.22 7.12
CA ARG A 339 13.33 26.78 8.47
C ARG A 339 14.50 26.43 9.38
N LEU A 340 15.65 26.07 8.82
CA LEU A 340 16.90 25.84 9.54
C LEU A 340 17.70 27.12 9.76
N ASP A 341 17.08 28.29 9.53
CA ASP A 341 17.69 29.63 9.65
C ASP A 341 18.96 29.84 8.79
N PHE A 342 19.20 29.00 7.77
CA PHE A 342 20.30 29.19 6.80
C PHE A 342 20.02 30.37 5.85
N VAL A 343 18.76 30.69 5.62
CA VAL A 343 18.33 31.80 4.77
C VAL A 343 17.44 32.72 5.62
N SER A 344 17.89 33.96 5.84
CA SER A 344 17.13 34.99 6.54
C SER A 344 15.88 35.37 5.74
N GLY A 345 14.74 34.75 6.03
CA GLY A 345 13.57 34.84 5.16
C GLY A 345 12.28 35.17 5.90
N HIS A 346 11.59 36.22 5.44
CA HIS A 346 10.17 36.53 5.73
C HIS A 346 9.20 35.47 5.14
N ALA A 347 9.66 34.26 4.86
CA ALA A 347 8.94 33.16 4.19
C ALA A 347 7.83 32.53 5.06
N LYS A 348 7.44 33.18 6.16
CA LYS A 348 6.36 32.74 7.06
C LYS A 348 4.99 33.26 6.65
N THR A 349 4.87 34.06 5.58
CA THR A 349 3.58 34.65 5.19
C THR A 349 2.69 33.66 4.45
N ILE A 350 1.43 33.57 4.89
CA ILE A 350 0.36 32.72 4.32
C ILE A 350 0.22 32.91 2.79
N ILE A 351 0.50 34.12 2.29
CA ILE A 351 0.40 34.48 0.86
C ILE A 351 1.32 33.61 -0.01
N PHE A 352 2.49 33.20 0.49
CA PHE A 352 3.41 32.35 -0.27
C PHE A 352 2.89 30.90 -0.38
N ASN A 353 2.03 30.48 0.55
CA ASN A 353 1.68 29.08 0.69
C ASN A 353 0.53 28.63 -0.22
N ILE A 354 -0.38 29.54 -0.58
CA ILE A 354 -1.53 29.25 -1.44
C ILE A 354 -1.09 28.84 -2.85
N PRO A 355 -0.18 29.56 -3.55
CA PRO A 355 0.29 29.16 -4.87
C PRO A 355 0.90 27.77 -4.90
N ILE A 356 1.67 27.39 -3.87
CA ILE A 356 2.30 26.06 -3.78
C ILE A 356 1.23 24.97 -3.61
N ALA A 357 0.24 25.18 -2.73
CA ALA A 357 -0.84 24.22 -2.54
C ALA A 357 -1.68 24.03 -3.82
N VAL A 358 -2.01 25.13 -4.51
CA VAL A 358 -2.72 25.10 -5.80
C VAL A 358 -1.90 24.36 -6.85
N MET A 359 -0.60 24.64 -6.92
CA MET A 359 0.28 23.97 -7.86
C MET A 359 0.40 22.47 -7.58
N LEU A 360 0.52 22.04 -6.31
CA LEU A 360 0.51 20.63 -5.94
C LEU A 360 -0.79 19.95 -6.37
N LEU A 361 -1.94 20.60 -6.17
CA LEU A 361 -3.24 20.11 -6.61
C LEU A 361 -3.31 19.98 -8.15
N ILE A 362 -2.84 20.98 -8.88
CA ILE A 362 -2.76 20.95 -10.35
C ILE A 362 -1.86 19.79 -10.80
N GLY A 363 -0.69 19.63 -10.18
CA GLY A 363 0.23 18.54 -10.48
C GLY A 363 -0.40 17.17 -10.28
N ILE A 364 -1.13 16.97 -9.18
CA ILE A 364 -1.89 15.75 -8.89
C ILE A 364 -2.91 15.45 -10.00
N LEU A 365 -3.65 16.46 -10.46
CA LEU A 365 -4.67 16.32 -11.50
C LEU A 365 -4.05 16.03 -12.89
N LEU A 366 -2.96 16.72 -13.24
CA LEU A 366 -2.28 16.56 -14.52
C LEU A 366 -1.51 15.24 -14.63
N CYS A 367 -1.00 14.70 -13.52
CA CYS A 367 -0.23 13.47 -13.49
C CYS A 367 -1.10 12.20 -13.41
N ARG A 368 -2.37 12.23 -13.86
CA ARG A 368 -3.30 11.08 -13.74
C ARG A 368 -2.79 9.78 -14.37
N LYS A 369 -1.95 9.87 -15.41
CA LYS A 369 -1.34 8.73 -16.13
C LYS A 369 -0.06 8.17 -15.47
N TYR A 370 0.51 8.90 -14.50
CA TYR A 370 1.80 8.61 -13.89
C TYR A 370 1.59 8.29 -12.42
N GLU A 371 1.34 7.02 -12.12
CA GLU A 371 0.91 6.54 -10.80
C GLU A 371 1.93 6.93 -9.71
N ALA A 372 3.22 6.63 -9.91
CA ALA A 372 4.24 6.90 -8.90
C ALA A 372 4.45 8.39 -8.65
N THR A 373 4.49 9.19 -9.71
CA THR A 373 4.60 10.65 -9.62
C THR A 373 3.38 11.25 -8.94
N ARG A 374 2.16 10.78 -9.27
CA ARG A 374 0.94 11.24 -8.60
C ARG A 374 0.95 10.90 -7.11
N THR A 375 1.31 9.67 -6.74
CA THR A 375 1.42 9.27 -5.33
C THR A 375 2.47 10.10 -4.59
N TYR A 376 3.63 10.36 -5.20
CA TYR A 376 4.63 11.28 -4.65
C TYR A 376 4.07 12.69 -4.40
N LEU A 377 3.31 13.24 -5.34
CA LEU A 377 2.69 14.56 -5.19
C LEU A 377 1.62 14.57 -4.10
N ILE A 378 0.84 13.49 -3.94
CA ILE A 378 -0.13 13.33 -2.84
C ILE A 378 0.59 13.36 -1.49
N VAL A 379 1.67 12.58 -1.33
CA VAL A 379 2.45 12.56 -0.08
C VAL A 379 3.07 13.93 0.19
N SER A 380 3.60 14.57 -0.84
CA SER A 380 4.17 15.92 -0.75
C SER A 380 3.12 16.94 -0.35
N ALA A 381 1.90 16.87 -0.90
CA ALA A 381 0.80 17.74 -0.52
C ALA A 381 0.36 17.53 0.93
N ALA A 382 0.28 16.29 1.40
CA ALA A 382 -0.01 15.99 2.79
C ALA A 382 1.08 16.52 3.74
N GLY A 383 2.36 16.26 3.42
CA GLY A 383 3.51 16.75 4.19
C GLY A 383 3.57 18.28 4.24
N TYR A 384 3.31 18.92 3.10
CA TYR A 384 3.18 20.36 3.00
C TYR A 384 2.09 20.90 3.94
N MET A 385 0.90 20.28 3.93
CA MET A 385 -0.20 20.71 4.79
C MET A 385 0.10 20.57 6.30
N ILE A 386 0.87 19.56 6.73
CA ILE A 386 1.26 19.40 8.14
C ILE A 386 2.16 20.53 8.61
N GLU A 387 3.25 20.80 7.88
CA GLU A 387 4.32 21.65 8.39
C GLU A 387 4.12 23.15 8.11
N TYR A 388 3.33 23.51 7.08
CA TYR A 388 3.16 24.92 6.69
C TYR A 388 1.99 25.64 7.33
N PHE A 389 1.01 24.91 7.85
CA PHE A 389 -0.12 25.48 8.61
C PHE A 389 0.13 25.43 10.14
N LYS A 390 1.39 25.30 10.55
CA LYS A 390 1.87 25.57 11.91
C LYS A 390 2.50 26.96 11.97
#